data_AF-A0A8J6YG83-F1
#
_entry.id   AF-A0A8J6YG83-F1
#
_cell.length_a   1.000
_cell.length_b   1.000
_cell.length_c   1.000
_cell.angle_alpha   90.00
_cell.angle_beta   90.00
_cell.angle_gamma   90.00
#
_symmetry.space_group_name_H-M   'P 1'
#
loop_
_entity.id
_entity.type
_entity.pdbx_description
1 polymer ?
#
loop_
_entity_poly.entity_id
_entity_poly.type
_entity_poly.pdbx_seq_one_letter_code
_entity_poly.pdbx_strand_id
1 'polypeptide(L)'
;MYTNEKIQYDAEYIRYVEHGESAAVFITRDIVKSIKTKGKWIDVLNIDGDKIETRFFDDKGREKIDFSWNFKSFSVELFPRKTQPVYPDYASDEEKKYITWQTAHADIANLRQKGYKGVKFEIFPKLVNLNKGKYQTIQSVWSKISNQWVSAEYFTSACELRDRKVPIKPKWDYHILKIRRL
;
A
#
# COMPACT_ATOMS: atom_id res chain seq x y z
N MET A 1 3.05 -10.12 35.60
CA MET A 1 2.01 -9.47 34.78
C MET A 1 2.73 -8.64 33.74
N TYR A 2 2.72 -9.06 32.47
CA TYR A 2 3.23 -8.22 31.38
C TYR A 2 2.09 -7.32 30.94
N THR A 3 2.22 -6.01 31.15
CA THR A 3 1.33 -5.02 30.59
C THR A 3 1.51 -5.04 29.07
N ASN A 4 0.50 -5.52 28.34
CA ASN A 4 0.37 -5.33 26.90
C ASN A 4 0.07 -3.84 26.64
N GLU A 5 1.05 -2.97 26.86
CA GLU A 5 0.97 -1.60 26.37
C GLU A 5 1.08 -1.66 24.85
N LYS A 6 -0.05 -1.47 24.16
CA LYS A 6 -0.07 -1.31 22.71
C LYS A 6 0.81 -0.12 22.34
N ILE A 7 1.72 -0.33 21.41
CA ILE A 7 2.57 0.74 20.89
C ILE A 7 1.67 1.83 20.28
N GLN A 8 1.80 3.06 20.78
CA GLN A 8 1.21 4.23 20.14
C GLN A 8 2.14 4.68 19.00
N TYR A 9 1.59 4.80 17.80
CA TYR A 9 2.37 5.19 16.62
C TYR A 9 2.55 6.71 16.54
N ASP A 10 3.78 7.14 16.22
CA ASP A 10 4.12 8.53 15.95
C ASP A 10 3.28 9.10 14.78
N ALA A 11 2.90 10.37 14.88
CA ALA A 11 2.18 11.08 13.81
C ALA A 11 2.98 11.10 12.49
N GLU A 12 4.31 11.14 12.57
CA GLU A 12 5.19 11.06 11.40
C GLU A 12 5.12 9.69 10.71
N TYR A 13 5.01 8.61 11.47
CA TYR A 13 4.82 7.27 10.89
C TYR A 13 3.45 7.14 10.22
N ILE A 14 2.40 7.66 10.84
CA ILE A 14 1.05 7.69 10.24
C ILE A 14 1.11 8.44 8.91
N ARG A 15 1.74 9.62 8.90
CA ARG A 15 1.93 10.42 7.67
C ARG A 15 2.73 9.67 6.61
N TYR A 16 3.82 8.98 6.98
CA TYR A 16 4.62 8.14 6.09
C TYR A 16 3.77 7.04 5.40
N VAL A 17 2.80 6.46 6.11
CA VAL A 17 1.86 5.50 5.53
C VAL A 17 0.83 6.21 4.64
N GLU A 18 0.24 7.30 5.12
CA GLU A 18 -0.86 8.02 4.46
C GLU A 18 -0.45 8.87 3.26
N HIS A 19 0.83 9.19 3.08
CA HIS A 19 1.37 9.93 1.94
C HIS A 19 2.02 9.04 0.88
N GLY A 20 1.99 7.70 1.07
CA GLY A 20 2.46 6.75 0.07
C GLY A 20 3.97 6.49 0.09
N GLU A 21 4.71 7.07 1.03
CA GLU A 21 6.15 6.79 1.20
C GLU A 21 6.38 5.31 1.50
N SER A 22 5.54 4.69 2.33
CA SER A 22 5.55 3.24 2.55
C SER A 22 5.41 2.42 1.26
N ALA A 23 4.55 2.86 0.34
CA ALA A 23 4.37 2.20 -0.96
C ALA A 23 5.58 2.45 -1.89
N ALA A 24 6.15 3.65 -1.90
CA ALA A 24 7.36 3.96 -2.65
C ALA A 24 8.57 3.11 -2.18
N VAL A 25 8.72 2.91 -0.87
CA VAL A 25 9.72 2.01 -0.29
C VAL A 25 9.49 0.56 -0.76
N PHE A 26 8.25 0.06 -0.70
CA PHE A 26 7.90 -1.27 -1.20
C PHE A 26 8.24 -1.45 -2.68
N ILE A 27 7.84 -0.49 -3.53
CA ILE A 27 8.13 -0.53 -4.98
C ILE A 27 9.64 -0.59 -5.20
N THR A 28 10.41 0.28 -4.53
CA THR A 28 11.88 0.34 -4.66
C THR A 28 12.55 -0.95 -4.21
N ARG A 29 12.06 -1.55 -3.12
CA ARG A 29 12.66 -2.75 -2.52
C ARG A 29 12.32 -4.01 -3.31
N ASP A 30 11.05 -4.22 -3.60
CA ASP A 30 10.52 -5.51 -4.05
C ASP A 30 10.26 -5.56 -5.55
N ILE A 31 9.92 -4.45 -6.18
CA ILE A 31 9.52 -4.40 -7.59
C ILE A 31 10.70 -3.98 -8.47
N VAL A 32 11.45 -2.96 -8.06
CA VAL A 32 12.59 -2.44 -8.84
C VAL A 32 13.81 -3.38 -8.74
N LYS A 33 13.98 -4.26 -9.71
CA LYS A 33 15.08 -5.26 -9.69
C LYS A 33 16.47 -4.71 -9.98
N SER A 34 16.57 -3.58 -10.67
CA SER A 34 17.85 -2.97 -11.07
C SER A 34 18.52 -2.15 -9.97
N ILE A 35 17.81 -1.83 -8.88
CA ILE A 35 18.36 -1.11 -7.73
C ILE A 35 18.72 -2.12 -6.62
N LYS A 36 20.01 -2.15 -6.24
CA LYS A 36 20.49 -3.07 -5.18
C LYS A 36 20.16 -2.53 -3.78
N THR A 37 18.96 -2.82 -3.30
CA THR A 37 18.44 -2.40 -1.99
C THR A 37 18.86 -3.29 -0.81
N LYS A 38 19.38 -4.50 -1.06
CA LYS A 38 19.87 -5.38 0.03
C LYS A 38 20.92 -4.67 0.89
N GLY A 39 20.70 -4.70 2.20
CA GLY A 39 21.58 -4.06 3.18
C GLY A 39 21.50 -2.54 3.20
N LYS A 40 20.44 -1.93 2.68
CA LYS A 40 20.26 -0.48 2.63
C LYS A 40 18.92 -0.04 3.20
N TRP A 41 18.93 1.15 3.78
CA TRP A 41 17.73 1.94 4.03
C TRP A 41 17.36 2.72 2.78
N ILE A 42 16.06 2.95 2.62
CA ILE A 42 15.47 3.71 1.51
C ILE A 42 14.79 4.90 2.15
N ASP A 43 15.35 6.09 1.92
CA ASP A 43 14.72 7.35 2.28
C ASP A 43 13.92 7.86 1.09
N VAL A 44 12.68 8.30 1.30
CA VAL A 44 11.84 8.87 0.23
C VAL A 44 11.99 10.38 0.27
N LEU A 45 12.45 10.97 -0.84
CA LEU A 45 12.74 12.41 -0.91
C LEU A 45 11.55 13.22 -1.44
N ASN A 46 10.85 12.67 -2.44
CA ASN A 46 9.70 13.32 -3.05
C ASN A 46 8.77 12.28 -3.68
N ILE A 47 7.49 12.60 -3.73
CA ILE A 47 6.43 11.81 -4.36
C ILE A 47 5.63 12.73 -5.29
N ASP A 48 5.42 12.29 -6.53
CA ASP A 48 4.41 12.84 -7.44
C ASP A 48 3.43 11.71 -7.78
N GLY A 49 2.22 11.79 -7.23
CA GLY A 49 1.20 10.77 -7.40
C GLY A 49 -0.01 11.02 -6.52
N ASP A 50 -1.07 10.28 -6.82
CA ASP A 50 -2.37 10.43 -6.16
C ASP A 50 -2.79 9.12 -5.48
N LYS A 51 -3.43 9.23 -4.32
CA LYS A 51 -4.14 8.10 -3.71
C LYS A 51 -5.44 7.90 -4.47
N ILE A 52 -5.62 6.72 -5.06
CA ILE A 52 -6.83 6.35 -5.78
C ILE A 52 -7.73 5.48 -4.91
N GLU A 53 -9.01 5.82 -4.87
CA GLU A 53 -10.08 4.99 -4.32
C GLU A 53 -10.61 4.09 -5.43
N THR A 54 -10.75 2.79 -5.16
CA THR A 54 -11.36 1.85 -6.10
C THR A 54 -12.51 1.11 -5.47
N ARG A 55 -13.68 1.21 -6.10
CA ARG A 55 -14.89 0.50 -5.70
C ARG A 55 -14.99 -0.84 -6.42
N PHE A 56 -15.29 -1.89 -5.68
CA PHE A 56 -15.51 -3.24 -6.19
C PHE A 56 -16.60 -3.95 -5.39
N PHE A 57 -17.11 -5.07 -5.89
CA PHE A 57 -18.10 -5.87 -5.16
C PHE A 57 -17.43 -7.14 -4.60
N ASP A 58 -17.75 -7.47 -3.36
CA ASP A 58 -17.41 -8.79 -2.82
C ASP A 58 -18.30 -9.89 -3.41
N ASP A 59 -18.02 -11.14 -3.04
CA ASP A 59 -18.76 -12.34 -3.45
C ASP A 59 -20.25 -12.31 -3.04
N LYS A 60 -20.61 -11.46 -2.08
CA LYS A 60 -21.98 -11.26 -1.59
C LYS A 60 -22.67 -10.03 -2.21
N GLY A 61 -22.04 -9.40 -3.21
CA GLY A 61 -22.59 -8.22 -3.88
C GLY A 61 -22.57 -6.95 -3.05
N ARG A 62 -21.78 -6.91 -1.96
CA ARG A 62 -21.59 -5.69 -1.17
C ARG A 62 -20.48 -4.87 -1.79
N GLU A 63 -20.72 -3.57 -1.92
CA GLU A 63 -19.68 -2.64 -2.37
C GLU A 63 -18.58 -2.54 -1.31
N LYS A 64 -17.34 -2.54 -1.78
CA LYS A 64 -16.11 -2.43 -1.01
C LYS A 64 -15.22 -1.39 -1.66
N ILE A 65 -14.44 -0.73 -0.81
CA ILE A 65 -13.48 0.28 -1.22
C ILE A 65 -12.07 -0.27 -0.95
N ASP A 66 -11.19 -0.14 -1.93
CA ASP A 66 -9.75 -0.35 -1.81
C ASP A 66 -9.01 0.95 -2.10
N PHE A 67 -7.79 1.09 -1.60
CA PHE A 67 -6.94 2.24 -1.87
C PHE A 67 -5.64 1.80 -2.51
N SER A 68 -5.13 2.59 -3.45
CA SER A 68 -3.83 2.36 -4.09
C SER A 68 -3.16 3.67 -4.45
N TRP A 69 -1.85 3.65 -4.68
CA TRP A 69 -1.11 4.84 -5.07
C TRP A 69 -0.85 4.84 -6.57
N ASN A 70 -1.31 5.88 -7.27
CA ASN A 70 -1.00 6.08 -8.66
C ASN A 70 0.13 7.10 -8.79
N PHE A 71 1.36 6.61 -8.71
CA PHE A 71 2.56 7.43 -8.85
C PHE A 71 2.83 7.79 -10.32
N LYS A 72 3.13 9.05 -10.58
CA LYS A 72 3.80 9.50 -11.81
C LYS A 72 5.32 9.29 -11.68
N SER A 73 5.88 9.71 -10.55
CA SER A 73 7.26 9.42 -10.16
C SER A 73 7.44 9.57 -8.65
N PHE A 74 8.56 9.06 -8.14
CA PHE A 74 9.05 9.39 -6.81
C PHE A 74 10.57 9.28 -6.78
N SER A 75 11.22 9.97 -5.85
CA SER A 75 12.67 9.91 -5.68
C SER A 75 13.06 9.35 -4.33
N VAL A 76 14.15 8.59 -4.33
CA VAL A 76 14.69 7.91 -3.15
C VAL A 76 16.18 8.12 -3.01
N GLU A 77 16.66 8.05 -1.78
CA GLU A 77 18.07 8.05 -1.44
C GLU A 77 18.42 6.78 -0.65
N LEU A 78 19.47 6.08 -1.08
CA LEU A 78 19.89 4.83 -0.45
C LEU A 78 21.03 5.03 0.53
N PHE A 79 20.85 4.53 1.75
CA PHE A 79 21.83 4.58 2.82
C PHE A 79 22.25 3.17 3.23
N PRO A 80 23.53 2.91 3.56
CA PRO A 80 23.93 1.63 4.11
C PRO A 80 23.26 1.43 5.46
N ARG A 81 22.72 0.23 5.70
CA ARG A 81 22.16 -0.12 7.00
C ARG A 81 23.28 -0.43 7.98
N LYS A 82 23.46 0.40 9.00
CA LYS A 82 24.44 0.23 10.08
C LYS A 82 23.80 -0.31 11.35
N THR A 83 22.57 0.08 11.62
CA THR A 83 21.79 -0.40 12.77
C THR A 83 20.76 -1.41 12.29
N GLN A 84 20.49 -2.44 13.09
CA GLN A 84 19.38 -3.36 12.84
C GLN A 84 18.26 -3.10 13.84
N PRO A 85 16.98 -3.18 13.42
CA PRO A 85 15.87 -3.07 14.34
C PRO A 85 15.88 -4.26 15.29
N VAL A 86 15.61 -4.00 16.56
CA VAL A 86 15.44 -5.04 17.59
C VAL A 86 13.95 -5.18 17.85
N TYR A 87 13.40 -6.35 17.59
CA TYR A 87 11.98 -6.61 17.76
C TYR A 87 11.71 -7.34 19.07
N PRO A 88 10.73 -6.90 19.87
CA PRO A 88 10.19 -7.72 20.96
C PRO A 88 9.64 -9.05 20.42
N ASP A 89 9.75 -10.13 21.20
CA ASP A 89 9.28 -11.46 20.80
C ASP A 89 7.78 -11.50 20.47
N TYR A 90 7.00 -10.65 21.16
CA TYR A 90 5.56 -10.53 21.00
C TYR A 90 5.14 -9.50 19.94
N ALA A 91 6.08 -8.85 19.24
CA ALA A 91 5.77 -7.80 18.30
C ALA A 91 5.01 -8.35 17.08
N SER A 92 3.85 -7.77 16.84
CA SER A 92 3.07 -7.95 15.61
C SER A 92 3.83 -7.43 14.39
N ASP A 93 3.37 -7.82 13.19
CA ASP A 93 3.98 -7.35 11.94
C ASP A 93 3.85 -5.83 11.75
N GLU A 94 2.81 -5.21 12.30
CA GLU A 94 2.63 -3.75 12.26
C GLU A 94 3.63 -3.05 13.17
N GLU A 95 3.82 -3.55 14.38
CA GLU A 95 4.82 -3.03 15.32
C GLU A 95 6.23 -3.20 14.76
N LYS A 96 6.54 -4.35 14.13
CA LYS A 96 7.83 -4.56 13.45
C LYS A 96 8.05 -3.56 12.32
N LYS A 97 7.01 -3.22 11.53
CA LYS A 97 7.13 -2.19 10.48
C LYS A 97 7.45 -0.82 11.08
N TYR A 98 6.75 -0.45 12.15
CA TYR A 98 6.99 0.81 12.86
C TYR A 98 8.40 0.89 13.46
N ILE A 99 8.84 -0.14 14.19
CA ILE A 99 10.19 -0.21 14.77
C ILE A 99 11.26 -0.15 13.67
N THR A 100 11.02 -0.80 12.54
CA THR A 100 11.92 -0.74 11.38
C THR A 100 12.00 0.67 10.80
N TRP A 101 10.86 1.35 10.67
CA TRP A 101 10.80 2.73 10.20
C TRP A 101 11.56 3.68 11.13
N GLN A 102 11.35 3.57 12.45
CA GLN A 102 12.06 4.37 13.45
C GLN A 102 13.58 4.13 13.40
N THR A 103 13.98 2.85 13.36
CA THR A 103 15.41 2.47 13.28
C THR A 103 16.05 3.02 12.00
N ALA A 104 15.37 2.92 10.86
CA ALA A 104 15.87 3.44 9.60
C ALA A 104 16.05 4.96 9.64
N HIS A 105 15.08 5.71 10.17
CA HIS A 105 15.14 7.16 10.28
C HIS A 105 16.29 7.62 11.18
N ALA A 106 16.45 6.99 12.34
CA ALA A 106 17.55 7.28 13.26
C ALA A 106 18.92 6.99 12.63
N ASP A 107 19.06 5.85 11.94
CA ASP A 107 20.32 5.47 11.28
C ASP A 107 20.67 6.42 10.11
N ILE A 108 19.67 6.76 9.27
CA ILE A 108 19.83 7.75 8.20
C ILE A 108 20.23 9.12 8.76
N ALA A 109 19.57 9.59 9.82
CA ALA A 109 19.89 10.86 10.45
C ALA A 109 21.35 10.89 10.97
N ASN A 110 21.78 9.82 11.64
CA ASN A 110 23.16 9.68 12.12
C ASN A 110 24.18 9.67 10.96
N LEU A 111 23.87 8.99 9.85
CA LEU A 111 24.71 8.98 8.66
C LEU A 111 24.82 10.38 8.04
N ARG A 112 23.70 11.12 7.96
CA ARG A 112 23.67 12.50 7.45
C ARG A 112 24.48 13.45 8.32
N GLN A 113 24.39 13.35 9.64
CA GLN A 113 25.20 14.14 10.58
C GLN A 113 26.71 13.90 10.38
N LYS A 114 27.09 12.69 9.97
CA LYS A 114 28.47 12.33 9.61
C LYS A 114 28.87 12.70 8.18
N GLY A 115 28.02 13.43 7.46
CA GLY A 115 28.27 13.90 6.10
C GLY A 115 28.06 12.85 5.00
N TYR A 116 27.50 11.68 5.33
CA TYR A 116 27.23 10.66 4.31
C TYR A 116 26.10 11.12 3.38
N LYS A 117 26.33 10.99 2.07
CA LYS A 117 25.34 11.24 1.01
C LYS A 117 25.02 9.91 0.33
N GLY A 118 23.74 9.56 0.30
CA GLY A 118 23.28 8.33 -0.33
C GLY A 118 23.23 8.43 -1.85
N VAL A 119 23.08 7.27 -2.49
CA VAL A 119 22.87 7.22 -3.94
C VAL A 119 21.40 7.50 -4.21
N LYS A 120 21.13 8.46 -5.09
CA LYS A 120 19.78 8.92 -5.39
C LYS A 120 19.25 8.33 -6.68
N PHE A 121 17.97 8.03 -6.68
CA PHE A 121 17.24 7.56 -7.85
C PHE A 121 15.89 8.27 -7.94
N GLU A 122 15.41 8.42 -9.15
CA GLU A 122 14.03 8.75 -9.46
C GLU A 122 13.43 7.57 -10.23
N ILE A 123 12.25 7.13 -9.80
CA ILE A 123 11.58 5.93 -10.28
C ILE A 123 10.23 6.35 -10.85
N PHE A 124 9.93 5.87 -12.06
CA PHE A 124 8.68 6.13 -12.78
C PHE A 124 7.91 4.81 -12.88
N PRO A 125 7.09 4.47 -11.89
CA PRO A 125 6.25 3.29 -11.96
C PRO A 125 4.96 3.58 -12.76
N LYS A 126 4.25 2.52 -13.12
CA LYS A 126 2.91 2.58 -13.67
C LYS A 126 2.04 1.61 -12.90
N LEU A 127 0.99 2.11 -12.27
CA LEU A 127 0.00 1.28 -11.61
C LEU A 127 -0.81 0.51 -12.67
N VAL A 128 -0.93 -0.81 -12.51
CA VAL A 128 -1.66 -1.70 -13.41
C VAL A 128 -2.65 -2.56 -12.63
N ASN A 129 -3.87 -2.70 -13.15
CA ASN A 129 -4.84 -3.65 -12.62
C ASN A 129 -4.77 -4.95 -13.43
N LEU A 130 -4.22 -6.01 -12.84
CA LEU A 130 -4.10 -7.34 -13.46
C LEU A 130 -5.46 -8.02 -13.72
N ASN A 131 -6.53 -7.50 -13.12
CA ASN A 131 -7.92 -7.93 -13.34
C ASN A 131 -8.72 -6.94 -14.20
N LYS A 132 -8.07 -5.97 -14.86
CA LYS A 132 -8.75 -5.04 -15.77
C LYS A 132 -9.52 -5.81 -16.85
N GLY A 133 -10.80 -5.49 -17.01
CA GLY A 133 -11.69 -6.13 -17.98
C GLY A 133 -12.16 -7.54 -17.62
N LYS A 134 -11.78 -8.07 -16.44
CA LYS A 134 -12.26 -9.37 -15.96
C LYS A 134 -13.51 -9.19 -15.10
N TYR A 135 -14.46 -10.10 -15.28
CA TYR A 135 -15.75 -10.11 -14.60
C TYR A 135 -16.00 -11.45 -13.92
N GLN A 136 -16.81 -11.42 -12.87
CA GLN A 136 -17.35 -12.60 -12.21
C GLN A 136 -18.87 -12.48 -12.16
N THR A 137 -19.54 -13.63 -12.08
CA THR A 137 -20.97 -13.70 -11.79
C THR A 137 -21.13 -13.96 -10.31
N ILE A 138 -21.91 -13.12 -9.64
CA ILE A 138 -22.28 -13.28 -8.24
C ILE A 138 -23.79 -13.33 -8.12
N GLN A 139 -24.30 -14.00 -7.10
CA GLN A 139 -25.72 -13.92 -6.76
C GLN A 139 -25.94 -12.62 -5.97
N SER A 140 -26.89 -11.79 -6.41
CA SER A 140 -27.19 -10.48 -5.81
C SER A 140 -28.68 -10.27 -5.65
N VAL A 141 -29.07 -9.39 -4.73
CA VAL A 141 -30.47 -9.10 -4.43
C VAL A 141 -31.01 -8.05 -5.40
N TRP A 142 -32.08 -8.41 -6.10
CA TRP A 142 -32.84 -7.53 -6.99
C TRP A 142 -34.17 -7.15 -6.35
N SER A 143 -34.44 -5.85 -6.22
CA SER A 143 -35.74 -5.35 -5.78
C SER A 143 -36.70 -5.29 -6.96
N LYS A 144 -37.83 -6.00 -6.87
CA LYS A 144 -38.90 -5.96 -7.89
C LYS A 144 -39.67 -4.63 -7.86
N ILE A 145 -39.71 -3.94 -6.72
CA ILE A 145 -40.43 -2.66 -6.56
C ILE A 145 -39.64 -1.52 -7.22
N SER A 146 -38.36 -1.40 -6.88
CA SER A 146 -37.51 -0.31 -7.37
C SER A 146 -36.71 -0.66 -8.62
N ASN A 147 -36.86 -1.90 -9.12
CA ASN A 147 -36.21 -2.41 -10.33
C ASN A 147 -34.69 -2.14 -10.35
N GLN A 148 -34.04 -2.39 -9.22
CA GLN A 148 -32.61 -2.14 -9.01
C GLN A 148 -31.98 -3.17 -8.07
N TRP A 149 -30.64 -3.27 -8.14
CA TRP A 149 -29.86 -4.04 -7.17
C TRP A 149 -29.88 -3.35 -5.80
N VAL A 150 -30.08 -4.11 -4.72
CA VAL A 150 -30.08 -3.61 -3.35
C VAL A 150 -29.11 -4.40 -2.47
N SER A 151 -28.68 -3.83 -1.34
CA SER A 151 -27.89 -4.57 -0.35
C SER A 151 -28.66 -5.79 0.13
N ALA A 152 -27.93 -6.89 0.42
CA ALA A 152 -28.51 -8.09 1.02
C ALA A 152 -29.22 -7.80 2.36
N GLU A 153 -28.85 -6.72 3.04
CA GLU A 153 -29.48 -6.24 4.27
C GLU A 153 -30.92 -5.74 4.06
N TYR A 154 -31.29 -5.36 2.83
CA TYR A 154 -32.64 -4.92 2.47
C TYR A 154 -33.48 -6.03 1.83
N PHE A 155 -33.08 -7.29 1.98
CA PHE A 155 -33.83 -8.41 1.42
C PHE A 155 -35.23 -8.51 2.04
N THR A 156 -36.25 -8.46 1.19
CA THR A 156 -37.67 -8.58 1.56
C THR A 156 -38.38 -9.56 0.62
N SER A 157 -39.66 -9.86 0.89
CA SER A 157 -40.50 -10.66 -0.03
C SER A 157 -40.67 -10.03 -1.42
N ALA A 158 -40.44 -8.72 -1.52
CA ALA A 158 -40.41 -7.98 -2.78
C ALA A 158 -39.06 -8.07 -3.53
N CYS A 159 -38.10 -8.81 -2.99
CA CYS A 159 -36.80 -9.05 -3.62
C CYS A 159 -36.71 -10.47 -4.21
N GLU A 160 -35.75 -10.65 -5.09
CA GLU A 160 -35.35 -11.97 -5.58
C GLU A 160 -33.85 -12.02 -5.82
N LEU A 161 -33.28 -13.22 -5.81
CA LEU A 161 -31.87 -13.44 -6.11
C LEU A 161 -31.70 -13.57 -7.62
N ARG A 162 -30.78 -12.77 -8.18
CA ARG A 162 -30.42 -12.82 -9.60
C ARG A 162 -28.91 -12.87 -9.75
N ASP A 163 -28.49 -13.48 -10.84
CA ASP A 163 -27.10 -13.46 -11.26
C ASP A 163 -26.72 -12.07 -11.78
N ARG A 164 -25.67 -11.50 -11.19
CA ARG A 164 -25.13 -10.20 -11.55
C ARG A 164 -23.69 -10.37 -12.02
N LYS A 165 -23.41 -9.87 -13.23
CA LYS A 165 -22.04 -9.74 -13.73
C LYS A 165 -21.39 -8.49 -13.13
N VAL A 166 -20.35 -8.67 -12.33
CA VAL A 166 -19.61 -7.58 -11.69
C VAL A 166 -18.12 -7.65 -12.03
N PRO A 167 -17.39 -6.51 -12.07
CA PRO A 167 -15.93 -6.54 -12.18
C PRO A 167 -15.31 -7.34 -11.04
N ILE A 168 -14.27 -8.13 -11.34
CA ILE A 168 -13.48 -8.79 -10.29
C ILE A 168 -12.73 -7.73 -9.48
N LYS A 169 -12.53 -7.99 -8.18
CA LYS A 169 -11.69 -7.16 -7.31
C LYS A 169 -10.39 -6.78 -8.03
N PRO A 170 -10.03 -5.48 -8.11
CA PRO A 170 -8.77 -5.05 -8.68
C PRO A 170 -7.60 -5.79 -8.05
N LYS A 171 -6.66 -6.25 -8.88
CA LYS A 171 -5.39 -6.77 -8.43
C LYS A 171 -4.31 -5.80 -8.89
N TRP A 172 -3.95 -4.87 -8.02
CA TRP A 172 -2.99 -3.83 -8.31
C TRP A 172 -1.55 -4.37 -8.31
N ASP A 173 -0.76 -3.89 -9.26
CA ASP A 173 0.67 -4.12 -9.37
C ASP A 173 1.35 -2.88 -9.97
N TYR A 174 2.68 -2.81 -9.93
CA TYR A 174 3.45 -1.74 -10.55
C TYR A 174 4.42 -2.26 -11.59
N HIS A 175 4.37 -1.69 -12.79
CA HIS A 175 5.39 -1.88 -13.80
C HIS A 175 6.35 -0.70 -13.79
N ILE A 176 7.65 -0.96 -13.78
CA ILE A 176 8.66 0.10 -13.80
C ILE A 176 8.89 0.54 -15.23
N LEU A 177 8.52 1.79 -15.56
CA LEU A 177 8.70 2.35 -16.90
C LEU A 177 10.12 2.86 -17.10
N LYS A 178 10.65 3.56 -16.09
CA LYS A 178 11.95 4.23 -16.17
C LYS A 178 12.56 4.39 -14.78
N ILE A 179 13.88 4.37 -14.74
CA ILE A 179 14.67 4.71 -13.55
C ILE A 179 15.77 5.67 -13.99
N ARG A 180 15.97 6.73 -13.23
CA ARG A 180 17.05 7.71 -13.44
C ARG A 180 17.89 7.78 -12.17
N ARG A 181 19.20 7.61 -12.30
CA ARG A 181 20.14 7.93 -11.20
C ARG A 181 20.33 9.45 -11.17
N LEU A 182 20.28 10.03 -9.98
CA LEU A 182 20.46 11.47 -9.74
C LEU A 182 21.86 11.77 -9.19
#